data_AF-A0A3D4F8E2-F1
#
_entry.id   AF-A0A3D4F8E2-F1
#
_cell.length_a   1.000
_cell.length_b   1.000
_cell.length_c   1.000
_cell.angle_alpha   90.00
_cell.angle_beta   90.00
_cell.angle_gamma   90.00
#
_symmetry.space_group_name_H-M   'P 1'
#
loop_
_entity.id
_entity.type
_entity.pdbx_description
1 polymer ?
#
loop_
_entity_poly.entity_id
_entity_poly.type
_entity_poly.pdbx_seq_one_letter_code
_entity_poly.pdbx_strand_id
1 'polypeptide(L)'
;MESILFILLALVGLCLGWRLVEWHPFLRWGFLGLVVLSLTAAWQWRHIWVKDELSQRAFHQTLPKEGDQAAYVSSATCQSCHPSQHHSWHASHHRTMTQFVSQDAVLARFEKVSLNYLGRPIELSWEGDSLWATMDEPEWLFNTPEAELAESQKPPLTQRYQLGLMTGAHHMQVFWIPSGQGNAQRIFPFCFLTEDQRWVPFKDTFLRDPSMSHYDQSWNANCINCHVTQGRPMPTSPTATQTAVAELGIACEACHGPAAQHVSSNHSPMRRYEQHGLEKPDPTIVNPAHLDHERSSMVCGQCHGIHWISDSRDYYFNGFRYRPGGRLDRNKKPIRATRLKELPEVLQAVKQQPRFLADRFWPDGMVRVSG
;
A
#
# COMPACT_ATOMS: atom_id res chain seq x y z
N MET A 1 30.68 -3.19 -2.55
CA MET A 1 31.98 -2.63 -2.98
C MET A 1 32.78 -2.08 -1.80
N GLU A 2 32.12 -1.46 -0.81
CA GLU A 2 32.75 -0.84 0.37
C GLU A 2 33.51 -1.81 1.30
N SER A 3 33.08 -3.07 1.40
CA SER A 3 33.70 -4.07 2.29
C SER A 3 35.09 -4.53 1.82
N ILE A 4 35.32 -4.58 0.50
CA ILE A 4 36.62 -4.95 -0.07
C ILE A 4 37.61 -3.81 0.14
N LEU A 5 37.15 -2.57 0.01
CA LEU A 5 37.96 -1.37 0.25
C LEU A 5 38.39 -1.28 1.72
N PHE A 6 37.50 -1.57 2.67
CA PHE A 6 37.83 -1.57 4.11
C PHE A 6 38.89 -2.63 4.47
N ILE A 7 38.75 -3.85 3.94
CA ILE A 7 39.74 -4.93 4.16
C ILE A 7 41.09 -4.56 3.55
N LEU A 8 41.11 -3.99 2.33
CA LEU A 8 42.33 -3.53 1.69
C LEU A 8 43.00 -2.41 2.46
N LEU A 9 42.25 -1.43 2.96
CA LEU A 9 42.77 -0.34 3.79
C LEU A 9 43.32 -0.85 5.13
N ALA A 10 42.66 -1.82 5.76
CA ALA A 10 43.16 -2.46 6.99
C ALA A 10 44.46 -3.23 6.74
N LEU A 11 44.56 -3.96 5.62
CA LEU A 11 45.78 -4.69 5.21
C LEU A 11 46.93 -3.73 4.86
N VAL A 12 46.64 -2.60 4.20
CA VAL A 12 47.63 -1.56 3.91
C VAL A 12 48.10 -0.88 5.20
N GLY A 13 47.19 -0.59 6.13
CA GLY A 13 47.54 -0.06 7.46
C GLY A 13 48.41 -1.01 8.27
N LEU A 14 48.11 -2.32 8.22
CA LEU A 14 48.93 -3.40 8.79
C LEU A 14 50.35 -3.41 8.19
N CYS A 15 50.46 -3.38 6.85
CA CYS A 15 51.75 -3.40 6.17
C CYS A 15 52.59 -2.15 6.44
N LEU A 16 51.96 -0.98 6.51
CA LEU A 16 52.65 0.28 6.81
C LEU A 16 53.10 0.34 8.28
N GLY A 17 52.23 -0.06 9.23
CA GLY A 17 52.57 -0.12 10.66
C GLY A 17 53.68 -1.12 10.98
N TRP A 18 53.78 -2.22 10.23
CA TRP A 18 54.81 -3.26 10.38
C TRP A 18 56.19 -2.83 9.88
N ARG A 19 56.25 -1.96 8.85
CA ARG A 19 57.53 -1.52 8.24
C ARG A 19 58.14 -0.28 8.87
N LEU A 20 57.36 0.54 9.58
CA LEU A 20 57.80 1.90 9.94
C LEU A 20 58.30 2.08 11.38
N VAL A 21 58.21 1.08 12.28
CA VAL A 21 58.54 1.27 13.71
C VAL A 21 59.16 0.00 14.31
N GLU A 22 60.21 0.14 15.11
CA GLU A 22 60.74 -0.94 15.96
C GLU A 22 59.85 -1.10 17.21
N TRP A 23 58.68 -1.72 17.03
CA TRP A 23 57.74 -1.93 18.13
C TRP A 23 58.32 -2.89 19.20
N HIS A 24 58.24 -2.50 20.47
CA HIS A 24 58.43 -3.41 21.60
C HIS A 24 57.45 -4.61 21.47
N PRO A 25 57.84 -5.86 21.80
CA PRO A 25 57.03 -7.05 21.54
C PRO A 25 55.58 -6.96 22.02
N PHE A 26 55.35 -6.36 23.19
CA PHE A 26 54.01 -6.13 23.75
C PHE A 26 53.11 -5.27 22.86
N LEU A 27 53.66 -4.22 22.24
CA LEU A 27 52.88 -3.33 21.37
C LEU A 27 52.54 -4.02 20.04
N ARG A 28 53.40 -4.93 19.52
CA ARG A 28 53.10 -5.74 18.33
C ARG A 28 51.92 -6.69 18.54
N TRP A 29 51.92 -7.39 19.66
CA TRP A 29 50.81 -8.27 20.04
C TRP A 29 49.53 -7.48 20.31
N GLY A 30 49.61 -6.30 20.92
CA GLY A 30 48.48 -5.40 21.09
C GLY A 30 47.87 -4.94 19.75
N PHE A 31 48.70 -4.56 18.78
CA PHE A 31 48.25 -4.16 17.44
C PHE A 31 47.61 -5.33 16.66
N LEU A 32 48.23 -6.51 16.67
CA LEU A 32 47.64 -7.73 16.11
C LEU A 32 46.29 -8.08 16.75
N GLY A 33 46.19 -7.94 18.08
CA GLY A 33 44.94 -8.12 18.81
C GLY A 33 43.86 -7.13 18.36
N LEU A 34 44.19 -5.84 18.24
CA LEU A 34 43.27 -4.80 17.74
C LEU A 34 42.81 -5.05 16.31
N VAL A 35 43.71 -5.52 15.44
CA VAL A 35 43.39 -5.88 14.06
C VAL A 35 42.43 -7.05 14.00
N VAL A 36 42.72 -8.13 14.75
CA VAL A 36 41.83 -9.29 14.83
C VAL A 36 40.47 -8.88 15.37
N LEU A 37 40.43 -8.08 16.45
CA LEU A 37 39.19 -7.53 17.01
C LEU A 37 38.42 -6.66 16.01
N SER A 38 39.12 -5.84 15.23
CA SER A 38 38.49 -4.98 14.21
C SER A 38 37.92 -5.80 13.06
N LEU A 39 38.64 -6.84 12.61
CA LEU A 39 38.18 -7.74 11.55
C LEU A 39 37.01 -8.61 12.03
N THR A 40 37.02 -9.09 13.27
CA THR A 40 35.90 -9.85 13.83
C THR A 40 34.68 -8.96 14.03
N ALA A 41 34.86 -7.72 14.52
CA ALA A 41 33.78 -6.75 14.63
C ALA A 41 33.19 -6.38 13.26
N ALA A 42 34.03 -6.13 12.24
CA ALA A 42 33.58 -5.85 10.88
C ALA A 42 32.87 -7.05 10.24
N TRP A 43 33.36 -8.27 10.48
CA TRP A 43 32.72 -9.50 10.02
C TRP A 43 31.35 -9.71 10.69
N GLN A 44 31.27 -9.53 12.01
CA GLN A 44 30.00 -9.62 12.76
C GLN A 44 29.01 -8.54 12.31
N TRP A 45 29.46 -7.29 12.17
CA TRP A 45 28.65 -6.18 11.67
C TRP A 45 28.09 -6.49 10.28
N ARG A 46 28.95 -6.93 9.36
CA ARG A 46 28.52 -7.33 8.01
C ARG A 46 27.50 -8.46 8.04
N HIS A 47 27.72 -9.46 8.90
CA HIS A 47 26.81 -10.60 8.99
C HIS A 47 25.43 -10.20 9.55
N ILE A 48 25.39 -9.30 10.53
CA ILE A 48 24.14 -8.72 11.05
C ILE A 48 23.45 -7.90 9.95
N TRP A 49 24.19 -7.01 9.29
CA TRP A 49 23.65 -6.14 8.25
C TRP A 49 23.08 -6.92 7.05
N VAL A 50 23.81 -7.94 6.57
CA VAL A 50 23.32 -8.80 5.48
C VAL A 50 22.08 -9.58 5.88
N LYS A 51 21.99 -10.05 7.14
CA LYS A 51 20.78 -10.73 7.63
C LYS A 51 19.58 -9.79 7.66
N ASP A 52 19.78 -8.57 8.15
CA ASP A 52 18.74 -7.55 8.18
C ASP A 52 18.27 -7.16 6.77
N GLU A 53 19.21 -6.89 5.85
CA GLU A 53 18.90 -6.56 4.46
C GLU A 53 18.13 -7.70 3.75
N LEU A 54 18.53 -8.95 3.96
CA LEU A 54 17.82 -10.11 3.41
C LEU A 54 16.42 -10.26 4.02
N SER A 55 16.27 -10.02 5.32
CA SER A 55 14.97 -10.05 6.02
C SER A 55 14.04 -8.95 5.48
N GLN A 56 14.54 -7.73 5.33
CA GLN A 56 13.78 -6.61 4.76
C GLN A 56 13.39 -6.89 3.31
N ARG A 57 14.31 -7.40 2.48
CA ARG A 57 13.99 -7.79 1.09
C ARG A 57 12.94 -8.89 1.04
N ALA A 58 13.03 -9.91 1.90
CA ALA A 58 12.03 -10.96 2.00
C ALA A 58 10.67 -10.39 2.43
N PHE A 59 10.64 -9.48 3.40
CA PHE A 59 9.43 -8.79 3.80
C PHE A 59 8.82 -7.96 2.66
N HIS A 60 9.63 -7.16 1.95
CA HIS A 60 9.16 -6.36 0.81
C HIS A 60 8.54 -7.22 -0.31
N GLN A 61 9.01 -8.45 -0.51
CA GLN A 61 8.40 -9.39 -1.46
C GLN A 61 7.00 -9.84 -1.05
N THR A 62 6.67 -9.75 0.24
CA THR A 62 5.33 -10.03 0.76
C THR A 62 4.37 -8.86 0.59
N LEU A 63 4.81 -7.70 0.06
CA LEU A 63 3.98 -6.51 -0.14
C LEU A 63 3.54 -6.36 -1.61
N PRO A 64 2.47 -5.60 -1.89
CA PRO A 64 2.08 -5.26 -3.26
C PRO A 64 3.23 -4.62 -4.02
N LYS A 65 3.45 -5.06 -5.26
CA LYS A 65 4.50 -4.52 -6.11
C LYS A 65 4.07 -3.19 -6.72
N GLU A 66 4.81 -2.14 -6.43
CA GLU A 66 4.62 -0.82 -7.06
C GLU A 66 5.50 -0.69 -8.31
N GLY A 67 4.97 -0.06 -9.36
CA GLY A 67 5.64 0.13 -10.65
C GLY A 67 5.44 -1.02 -11.65
N ASP A 68 6.39 -1.15 -12.60
CA ASP A 68 6.42 -2.16 -13.67
C ASP A 68 5.22 -2.18 -14.63
N GLN A 69 4.55 -1.03 -14.78
CA GLN A 69 3.53 -0.82 -15.79
C GLN A 69 4.02 0.23 -16.78
N ALA A 70 4.63 -0.20 -17.90
CA ALA A 70 5.38 0.66 -18.82
C ALA A 70 4.66 1.91 -19.35
N ALA A 71 3.32 1.94 -19.31
CA ALA A 71 2.52 3.10 -19.71
C ALA A 71 2.41 4.18 -18.61
N TYR A 72 2.76 3.84 -17.36
CA TYR A 72 2.69 4.69 -16.18
C TYR A 72 4.09 5.11 -15.74
N VAL A 73 4.26 6.38 -15.39
CA VAL A 73 5.57 7.00 -15.13
C VAL A 73 5.72 7.55 -13.72
N SER A 74 4.71 7.36 -12.87
CA SER A 74 4.64 7.89 -11.51
C SER A 74 4.47 9.41 -11.43
N SER A 75 3.80 9.87 -10.38
CA SER A 75 3.60 11.28 -10.05
C SER A 75 4.92 12.04 -9.88
N ALA A 76 6.00 11.37 -9.45
CA ALA A 76 7.32 11.99 -9.29
C ALA A 76 7.85 12.58 -10.61
N THR A 77 7.57 11.92 -11.74
CA THR A 77 7.96 12.40 -13.07
C THR A 77 7.27 13.71 -13.44
N CYS A 78 6.03 13.91 -12.96
CA CYS A 78 5.22 15.09 -13.27
C CYS A 78 5.74 16.38 -12.61
N GLN A 79 6.42 16.27 -11.46
CA GLN A 79 6.83 17.43 -10.64
C GLN A 79 7.69 18.44 -11.40
N SER A 80 8.62 17.97 -12.26
CA SER A 80 9.57 18.83 -12.97
C SER A 80 8.91 19.82 -13.93
N CYS A 81 7.80 19.41 -14.56
CA CYS A 81 7.06 20.21 -15.53
C CYS A 81 5.81 20.86 -14.92
N HIS A 82 5.24 20.26 -13.88
CA HIS A 82 4.01 20.70 -13.21
C HIS A 82 4.19 20.90 -11.70
N PRO A 83 5.11 21.79 -11.25
CA PRO A 83 5.44 21.91 -9.83
C PRO A 83 4.26 22.38 -8.98
N SER A 84 3.43 23.29 -9.48
CA SER A 84 2.27 23.82 -8.74
C SER A 84 1.17 22.76 -8.56
N GLN A 85 0.84 22.02 -9.62
CA GLN A 85 -0.15 20.96 -9.57
C GLN A 85 0.34 19.80 -8.70
N HIS A 86 1.62 19.44 -8.82
CA HIS A 86 2.23 18.43 -7.95
C HIS A 86 2.18 18.88 -6.48
N HIS A 87 2.50 20.13 -6.16
CA HIS A 87 2.40 20.64 -4.79
C HIS A 87 0.98 20.57 -4.24
N SER A 88 -0.03 20.98 -5.02
CA SER A 88 -1.45 20.87 -4.65
C SER A 88 -1.88 19.42 -4.42
N TRP A 89 -1.57 18.51 -5.35
CA TRP A 89 -1.84 17.09 -5.19
C TRP A 89 -1.12 16.51 -3.97
N HIS A 90 0.14 16.91 -3.75
CA HIS A 90 0.93 16.48 -2.62
C HIS A 90 0.38 16.99 -1.27
N ALA A 91 -0.45 18.02 -1.24
CA ALA A 91 -1.13 18.45 -0.01
C ALA A 91 -2.44 17.68 0.25
N SER A 92 -2.92 16.89 -0.73
CA SER A 92 -4.22 16.22 -0.64
C SER A 92 -4.15 14.82 -0.03
N HIS A 93 -5.30 14.31 0.44
CA HIS A 93 -5.43 12.94 0.96
C HIS A 93 -5.38 11.87 -0.14
N HIS A 94 -5.56 12.23 -1.42
CA HIS A 94 -5.47 11.29 -2.54
C HIS A 94 -4.11 10.58 -2.58
N ARG A 95 -3.02 11.33 -2.46
CA ARG A 95 -1.67 10.76 -2.52
C ARG A 95 -1.39 9.76 -1.39
N THR A 96 -1.99 9.98 -0.22
CA THR A 96 -1.74 9.22 1.02
C THR A 96 -2.78 8.12 1.24
N MET A 97 -3.67 7.88 0.28
CA MET A 97 -4.78 6.95 0.47
C MET A 97 -4.32 5.52 0.75
N THR A 98 -3.27 5.05 0.08
CA THR A 98 -2.57 3.81 0.46
C THR A 98 -1.08 4.11 0.46
N GLN A 99 -0.37 3.64 1.48
CA GLN A 99 1.07 3.81 1.61
C GLN A 99 1.67 2.58 2.28
N PHE A 100 2.98 2.39 2.11
CA PHE A 100 3.73 1.51 2.99
C PHE A 100 3.77 2.09 4.41
N VAL A 101 3.85 1.22 5.40
CA VAL A 101 3.98 1.63 6.80
C VAL A 101 5.39 2.16 7.04
N SER A 102 5.48 3.39 7.57
CA SER A 102 6.73 4.02 8.00
C SER A 102 6.44 5.05 9.10
N GLN A 103 7.47 5.48 9.83
CA GLN A 103 7.32 6.47 10.90
C GLN A 103 6.74 7.81 10.38
N ASP A 104 7.07 8.19 9.15
CA ASP A 104 6.57 9.40 8.51
C ASP A 104 5.09 9.29 8.13
N ALA A 105 4.63 8.09 7.80
CA ALA A 105 3.31 7.87 7.24
C ALA A 105 2.26 7.53 8.31
N VAL A 106 2.63 6.80 9.37
CA VAL A 106 1.75 6.50 10.49
C VAL A 106 1.50 7.77 11.31
N LEU A 107 0.25 8.19 11.45
CA LEU A 107 -0.13 9.42 12.14
C LEU A 107 -0.05 9.29 13.66
N ALA A 108 -0.30 8.10 14.20
CA ALA A 108 -0.19 7.83 15.63
C ALA A 108 1.25 7.96 16.12
N ARG A 109 1.46 8.72 17.20
CA ARG A 109 2.78 8.90 17.84
C ARG A 109 2.88 8.06 19.10
N PHE A 110 3.66 6.99 19.06
CA PHE A 110 3.89 6.06 20.16
C PHE A 110 5.19 5.30 19.93
N GLU A 111 5.85 4.84 21.00
CA GLU A 111 6.91 3.83 20.91
C GLU A 111 6.31 2.42 20.98
N LYS A 112 5.36 2.25 21.93
CA LYS A 112 4.68 1.00 22.23
C LYS A 112 3.25 1.28 22.70
N VAL A 113 2.29 0.48 22.27
CA VAL A 113 0.89 0.54 22.74
C VAL A 113 0.33 -0.86 22.97
N SER A 114 -0.38 -1.02 24.09
CA SER A 114 -1.12 -2.23 24.41
C SER A 114 -2.60 -2.02 24.13
N LEU A 115 -3.19 -2.93 23.36
CA LEU A 115 -4.55 -2.92 22.88
C LEU A 115 -5.26 -4.21 23.33
N ASN A 116 -6.58 -4.20 23.31
CA ASN A 116 -7.40 -5.36 23.64
C ASN A 116 -8.47 -5.58 22.57
N TYR A 117 -8.37 -6.68 21.85
CA TYR A 117 -9.37 -7.11 20.88
C TYR A 117 -10.21 -8.24 21.49
N LEU A 118 -11.42 -7.91 21.97
CA LEU A 118 -12.37 -8.90 22.48
C LEU A 118 -11.77 -9.80 23.58
N GLY A 119 -11.09 -9.21 24.55
CA GLY A 119 -10.41 -9.95 25.63
C GLY A 119 -9.01 -10.45 25.28
N ARG A 120 -8.61 -10.43 23.99
CA ARG A 120 -7.27 -10.84 23.55
C ARG A 120 -6.32 -9.65 23.49
N PRO A 121 -5.15 -9.68 24.14
CA PRO A 121 -4.20 -8.59 24.07
C PRO A 121 -3.52 -8.53 22.70
N ILE A 122 -3.24 -7.31 22.25
CA ILE A 122 -2.43 -6.99 21.08
C ILE A 122 -1.42 -5.93 21.50
N GLU A 123 -0.17 -6.06 21.09
CA GLU A 123 0.88 -5.10 21.39
C GLU A 123 1.48 -4.57 20.10
N LEU A 124 1.42 -3.26 19.88
CA LEU A 124 2.12 -2.61 18.78
C LEU A 124 3.39 -1.95 19.31
N SER A 125 4.49 -2.09 18.59
CA SER A 125 5.75 -1.40 18.91
C SER A 125 6.58 -1.11 17.67
N TRP A 126 7.28 0.02 17.70
CA TRP A 126 8.31 0.33 16.71
C TRP A 126 9.62 -0.34 17.09
N GLU A 127 10.27 -0.96 16.11
CA GLU A 127 11.65 -1.43 16.20
C GLU A 127 12.40 -0.93 14.97
N GLY A 128 13.26 0.07 15.17
CA GLY A 128 13.81 0.85 14.06
C GLY A 128 12.68 1.49 13.24
N ASP A 129 12.71 1.28 11.93
CA ASP A 129 11.70 1.82 10.99
C ASP A 129 10.49 0.88 10.78
N SER A 130 10.43 -0.23 11.51
CA SER A 130 9.40 -1.26 11.32
C SER A 130 8.38 -1.24 12.45
N LEU A 131 7.10 -1.22 12.10
CA LEU A 131 6.00 -1.38 13.04
C LEU A 131 5.63 -2.85 13.18
N TRP A 132 5.64 -3.35 14.41
CA TRP A 132 5.33 -4.73 14.72
C TRP A 132 4.08 -4.86 15.58
N ALA A 133 3.27 -5.87 15.31
CA ALA A 133 2.18 -6.33 16.17
C ALA A 133 2.52 -7.69 16.76
N THR A 134 2.52 -7.80 18.08
CA THR A 134 2.48 -9.08 18.78
C THR A 134 1.03 -9.37 19.13
N MET A 135 0.48 -10.47 18.63
CA MET A 135 -0.93 -10.82 18.78
C MET A 135 -1.16 -12.31 18.55
N ASP A 136 -2.38 -12.78 18.80
CA ASP A 136 -2.79 -14.11 18.39
C ASP A 136 -2.88 -14.22 16.86
N GLU A 137 -2.76 -15.45 16.36
CA GLU A 137 -2.82 -15.73 14.93
C GLU A 137 -4.10 -15.17 14.28
N PRO A 138 -4.00 -14.34 13.23
CA PRO A 138 -5.15 -13.69 12.59
C PRO A 138 -6.21 -14.68 12.11
N GLU A 139 -5.79 -15.84 11.58
CA GLU A 139 -6.74 -16.86 11.12
C GLU A 139 -7.58 -17.42 12.26
N TRP A 140 -6.96 -17.70 13.41
CA TRP A 140 -7.72 -18.08 14.61
C TRP A 140 -8.56 -16.92 15.11
N LEU A 141 -7.98 -15.72 15.23
CA LEU A 141 -8.66 -14.54 15.74
C LEU A 141 -9.97 -14.30 14.97
N PHE A 142 -9.93 -14.20 13.64
CA PHE A 142 -11.11 -13.86 12.82
C PHE A 142 -12.10 -15.03 12.62
N ASN A 143 -11.68 -16.28 12.81
CA ASN A 143 -12.58 -17.45 12.69
C ASN A 143 -13.20 -17.87 14.03
N THR A 144 -12.72 -17.36 15.16
CA THR A 144 -13.30 -17.64 16.48
C THR A 144 -14.46 -16.67 16.78
N PRO A 145 -15.61 -17.15 17.27
CA PRO A 145 -16.72 -16.29 17.71
C PRO A 145 -16.31 -15.28 18.79
N GLU A 146 -16.87 -14.07 18.76
CA GLU A 146 -16.48 -12.99 19.69
C GLU A 146 -16.64 -13.39 21.17
N ALA A 147 -17.71 -14.12 21.51
CA ALA A 147 -17.96 -14.60 22.87
C ALA A 147 -16.88 -15.59 23.35
N GLU A 148 -16.35 -16.41 22.44
CA GLU A 148 -15.32 -17.40 22.77
C GLU A 148 -13.94 -16.74 22.96
N LEU A 149 -13.65 -15.65 22.22
CA LEU A 149 -12.38 -14.92 22.36
C LEU A 149 -12.17 -14.38 23.77
N ALA A 150 -13.22 -13.79 24.36
CA ALA A 150 -13.14 -13.18 25.68
C ALA A 150 -12.87 -14.21 26.80
N GLU A 151 -13.34 -15.44 26.61
CA GLU A 151 -13.22 -16.53 27.59
C GLU A 151 -12.08 -17.51 27.25
N SER A 152 -11.34 -17.25 26.17
CA SER A 152 -10.35 -18.18 25.64
C SER A 152 -9.19 -18.41 26.60
N GLN A 153 -8.93 -19.68 26.91
CA GLN A 153 -7.75 -20.12 27.68
C GLN A 153 -6.49 -20.27 26.81
N LYS A 154 -6.58 -19.98 25.50
CA LYS A 154 -5.41 -19.99 24.61
C LYS A 154 -4.36 -19.01 25.15
N PRO A 155 -3.06 -19.38 25.22
CA PRO A 155 -2.00 -18.45 25.55
C PRO A 155 -2.07 -17.22 24.62
N PRO A 156 -2.06 -15.98 25.15
CA PRO A 156 -2.11 -14.77 24.32
C PRO A 156 -0.74 -14.42 23.72
N LEU A 157 -0.73 -13.47 22.76
CA LEU A 157 0.49 -12.90 22.16
C LEU A 157 1.41 -13.96 21.53
N THR A 158 0.81 -14.93 20.83
CA THR A 158 1.52 -16.13 20.35
C THR A 158 2.39 -15.91 19.12
N GLN A 159 2.13 -14.85 18.34
CA GLN A 159 2.85 -14.57 17.09
C GLN A 159 3.16 -13.08 16.96
N ARG A 160 4.11 -12.77 16.07
CA ARG A 160 4.58 -11.42 15.80
C ARG A 160 4.55 -11.15 14.29
N TYR A 161 3.93 -10.04 13.90
CA TYR A 161 3.69 -9.65 12.51
C TYR A 161 4.21 -8.24 12.24
N GLN A 162 4.94 -8.05 11.16
CA GLN A 162 5.31 -6.73 10.70
C GLN A 162 4.17 -6.14 9.86
N LEU A 163 3.75 -4.92 10.19
CA LEU A 163 2.74 -4.18 9.41
C LEU A 163 3.44 -3.59 8.19
N GLY A 164 2.89 -3.85 7.00
CA GLY A 164 3.55 -3.49 5.74
C GLY A 164 2.84 -2.43 4.92
N LEU A 165 1.52 -2.37 5.04
CA LEU A 165 0.69 -1.48 4.25
C LEU A 165 -0.33 -0.80 5.16
N MET A 166 -0.72 0.42 4.79
CA MET A 166 -1.83 1.14 5.42
C MET A 166 -2.71 1.80 4.37
N THR A 167 -3.98 2.01 4.73
CA THR A 167 -4.99 2.63 3.88
C THR A 167 -5.82 3.63 4.70
N GLY A 168 -6.02 4.82 4.15
CA GLY A 168 -6.74 5.93 4.79
C GLY A 168 -5.80 7.02 5.28
N ALA A 169 -6.26 8.28 5.18
CA ALA A 169 -5.43 9.46 5.47
C ALA A 169 -6.15 10.65 6.11
N HIS A 170 -7.49 10.68 6.09
CA HIS A 170 -8.25 11.81 6.64
C HIS A 170 -8.70 11.50 8.08
N HIS A 171 -9.78 10.74 8.23
CA HIS A 171 -10.35 10.43 9.55
C HIS A 171 -9.78 9.17 10.20
N MET A 172 -9.19 8.27 9.40
CA MET A 172 -8.78 6.94 9.87
C MET A 172 -7.59 6.39 9.07
N GLN A 173 -6.71 5.65 9.76
CA GLN A 173 -5.70 4.78 9.15
C GLN A 173 -5.98 3.33 9.49
N VAL A 174 -6.21 2.52 8.47
CA VAL A 174 -6.39 1.07 8.53
C VAL A 174 -5.06 0.42 8.18
N PHE A 175 -4.67 -0.62 8.90
CA PHE A 175 -3.39 -1.28 8.70
C PHE A 175 -3.57 -2.69 8.16
N TRP A 176 -2.54 -3.18 7.48
CA TRP A 176 -2.52 -4.51 6.90
C TRP A 176 -1.22 -5.24 7.21
N ILE A 177 -1.35 -6.53 7.44
CA ILE A 177 -0.27 -7.47 7.66
C ILE A 177 -0.19 -8.45 6.48
N PRO A 178 1.00 -8.88 6.06
CA PRO A 178 1.13 -9.94 5.07
C PRO A 178 0.44 -11.23 5.55
N SER A 179 -0.31 -11.89 4.67
CA SER A 179 -0.99 -13.15 5.00
C SER A 179 -0.05 -14.37 5.00
N GLY A 180 1.19 -14.20 4.50
CA GLY A 180 2.12 -15.30 4.23
C GLY A 180 1.87 -16.01 2.89
N GLN A 181 0.86 -15.60 2.11
CA GLN A 181 0.46 -16.23 0.85
C GLN A 181 0.74 -15.30 -0.34
N GLY A 182 1.93 -15.42 -0.94
CA GLY A 182 2.41 -14.49 -1.96
C GLY A 182 2.55 -13.08 -1.37
N ASN A 183 1.89 -12.09 -1.98
CA ASN A 183 1.80 -10.73 -1.42
C ASN A 183 0.37 -10.29 -1.06
N ALA A 184 -0.47 -11.25 -0.70
CA ALA A 184 -1.79 -10.96 -0.14
C ALA A 184 -1.65 -10.30 1.24
N GLN A 185 -2.43 -9.24 1.45
CA GLN A 185 -2.50 -8.49 2.70
C GLN A 185 -3.84 -8.73 3.39
N ARG A 186 -3.76 -8.97 4.70
CA ARG A 186 -4.87 -9.22 5.61
C ARG A 186 -5.04 -8.04 6.56
N ILE A 187 -6.28 -7.75 6.92
CA ILE A 187 -6.63 -6.66 7.84
C ILE A 187 -5.97 -6.84 9.21
N PHE A 188 -5.38 -5.78 9.73
CA PHE A 188 -5.00 -5.69 11.15
C PHE A 188 -6.25 -5.33 11.98
N PRO A 189 -6.52 -5.95 13.14
CA PRO A 189 -7.81 -5.82 13.84
C PRO A 189 -8.15 -4.41 14.35
N PHE A 190 -7.18 -3.50 14.38
CA PHE A 190 -7.34 -2.12 14.80
C PHE A 190 -7.05 -1.14 13.68
N CYS A 191 -7.70 0.01 13.76
CA CYS A 191 -7.35 1.20 12.99
C CYS A 191 -7.14 2.37 13.95
N PHE A 192 -6.49 3.42 13.45
CA PHE A 192 -6.28 4.65 14.20
C PHE A 192 -7.24 5.72 13.71
N LEU A 193 -8.03 6.32 14.60
CA LEU A 193 -8.88 7.46 14.28
C LEU A 193 -8.11 8.75 14.50
N THR A 194 -7.96 9.55 13.44
CA THR A 194 -7.14 10.76 13.47
C THR A 194 -7.75 11.84 14.37
N GLU A 195 -9.07 12.03 14.34
CA GLU A 195 -9.71 13.09 15.15
C GLU A 195 -9.70 12.75 16.64
N ASP A 196 -10.00 11.49 16.97
CA ASP A 196 -10.03 11.02 18.35
C ASP A 196 -8.63 10.69 18.92
N GLN A 197 -7.59 10.67 18.07
CA GLN A 197 -6.22 10.27 18.40
C GLN A 197 -6.15 8.93 19.15
N ARG A 198 -6.96 7.95 18.73
CA ARG A 198 -7.08 6.66 19.41
C ARG A 198 -7.16 5.48 18.45
N TRP A 199 -6.65 4.35 18.94
CA TRP A 199 -6.85 3.05 18.32
C TRP A 199 -8.24 2.52 18.65
N VAL A 200 -8.98 2.06 17.64
CA VAL A 200 -10.27 1.40 17.79
C VAL A 200 -10.31 0.10 17.00
N PRO A 201 -11.07 -0.92 17.42
CA PRO A 201 -11.27 -2.11 16.62
C PRO A 201 -11.88 -1.73 15.26
N PHE A 202 -11.28 -2.20 14.17
CA PHE A 202 -11.75 -1.90 12.82
C PHE A 202 -13.20 -2.34 12.60
N LYS A 203 -13.60 -3.45 13.23
CA LYS A 203 -14.99 -3.95 13.17
C LYS A 203 -16.03 -2.95 13.70
N ASP A 204 -15.61 -1.96 14.48
CA ASP A 204 -16.50 -0.98 15.12
C ASP A 204 -16.51 0.38 14.39
N THR A 205 -15.81 0.50 13.25
CA THR A 205 -15.74 1.76 12.48
C THR A 205 -16.72 1.85 11.33
N PHE A 206 -17.48 0.80 11.03
CA PHE A 206 -18.49 0.79 9.99
C PHE A 206 -19.83 0.29 10.50
N LEU A 207 -20.91 0.91 10.02
CA LEU A 207 -22.26 0.38 10.20
C LEU A 207 -22.36 -0.96 9.46
N ARG A 208 -22.74 -2.00 10.19
CA ARG A 208 -22.78 -3.37 9.68
C ARG A 208 -23.95 -4.15 10.28
N ASP A 209 -24.25 -5.29 9.67
CA ASP A 209 -25.19 -6.25 10.22
C ASP A 209 -24.68 -6.77 11.59
N PRO A 210 -25.46 -6.63 12.67
CA PRO A 210 -25.07 -7.12 14.00
C PRO A 210 -24.89 -8.64 14.08
N SER A 211 -25.44 -9.40 13.14
CA SER A 211 -25.26 -10.86 13.07
C SER A 211 -23.88 -11.28 12.53
N MET A 212 -23.15 -10.36 11.91
CA MET A 212 -21.75 -10.62 11.55
C MET A 212 -20.90 -10.47 12.82
N SER A 213 -20.02 -11.43 13.12
CA SER A 213 -19.12 -11.34 14.27
C SER A 213 -18.04 -10.29 14.00
N HIS A 214 -17.08 -10.67 13.18
CA HIS A 214 -15.97 -9.91 12.65
C HIS A 214 -15.47 -10.63 11.41
N TYR A 215 -14.77 -9.94 10.51
CA TYR A 215 -14.40 -10.53 9.23
C TYR A 215 -12.99 -10.16 8.81
N ASP A 216 -12.31 -11.18 8.31
CA ASP A 216 -11.01 -11.12 7.67
C ASP A 216 -11.15 -10.46 6.28
N GLN A 217 -10.57 -9.28 6.11
CA GLN A 217 -10.56 -8.58 4.83
C GLN A 217 -9.22 -8.73 4.12
N SER A 218 -9.30 -8.83 2.79
CA SER A 218 -8.13 -8.78 1.92
C SER A 218 -8.05 -7.44 1.21
N TRP A 219 -6.97 -6.68 1.46
CA TRP A 219 -6.75 -5.41 0.76
C TRP A 219 -6.74 -5.58 -0.77
N ASN A 220 -6.12 -6.68 -1.24
CA ASN A 220 -5.94 -7.02 -2.64
C ASN A 220 -7.26 -7.35 -3.35
N ALA A 221 -8.30 -7.75 -2.61
CA ALA A 221 -9.62 -8.02 -3.16
C ALA A 221 -10.60 -6.84 -2.95
N ASN A 222 -10.48 -6.16 -1.82
CA ASN A 222 -11.49 -5.19 -1.35
C ASN A 222 -11.11 -3.73 -1.63
N CYS A 223 -9.83 -3.35 -1.46
CA CYS A 223 -9.42 -1.95 -1.38
C CYS A 223 -8.66 -1.47 -2.62
N ILE A 224 -7.90 -2.37 -3.26
CA ILE A 224 -7.07 -2.05 -4.43
C ILE A 224 -7.88 -1.42 -5.58
N ASN A 225 -9.17 -1.68 -5.67
CA ASN A 225 -10.02 -1.24 -6.77
C ASN A 225 -10.20 0.29 -6.84
N CYS A 226 -9.99 0.97 -5.71
CA CYS A 226 -10.25 2.39 -5.55
C CYS A 226 -9.12 3.16 -4.86
N HIS A 227 -8.22 2.50 -4.14
CA HIS A 227 -7.23 3.16 -3.27
C HIS A 227 -5.79 3.14 -3.80
N VAL A 228 -5.61 2.82 -5.08
CA VAL A 228 -4.32 2.84 -5.78
C VAL A 228 -4.48 3.31 -7.22
N THR A 229 -3.36 3.55 -7.90
CA THR A 229 -3.34 3.84 -9.34
C THR A 229 -3.08 2.58 -10.14
N GLN A 230 -4.01 2.25 -11.05
CA GLN A 230 -3.97 1.06 -11.92
C GLN A 230 -3.61 -0.25 -11.18
N GLY A 231 -4.44 -0.63 -10.22
CA GLY A 231 -4.27 -1.87 -9.46
C GLY A 231 -4.60 -3.14 -10.26
N ARG A 232 -3.82 -4.20 -10.03
CA ARG A 232 -3.99 -5.54 -10.58
C ARG A 232 -3.90 -6.57 -9.44
N PRO A 233 -5.02 -7.14 -8.98
CA PRO A 233 -5.02 -8.11 -7.88
C PRO A 233 -4.14 -9.35 -8.14
N MET A 234 -4.15 -9.90 -9.34
CA MET A 234 -3.36 -11.09 -9.76
C MET A 234 -3.41 -12.26 -8.75
N PRO A 235 -4.60 -12.85 -8.49
CA PRO A 235 -4.73 -14.03 -7.64
C PRO A 235 -4.05 -15.24 -8.30
N THR A 236 -3.27 -15.98 -7.51
CA THR A 236 -2.62 -17.24 -7.92
C THR A 236 -3.28 -18.45 -7.29
N SER A 237 -4.03 -18.25 -6.19
CA SER A 237 -4.90 -19.23 -5.55
C SER A 237 -6.06 -18.49 -4.86
N PRO A 238 -7.02 -19.18 -4.20
CA PRO A 238 -8.04 -18.52 -3.39
C PRO A 238 -7.49 -17.65 -2.24
N THR A 239 -6.26 -17.88 -1.79
CA THR A 239 -5.65 -17.19 -0.65
C THR A 239 -4.38 -16.40 -1.00
N ALA A 240 -3.77 -16.68 -2.16
CA ALA A 240 -2.50 -16.11 -2.58
C ALA A 240 -2.64 -15.13 -3.76
N THR A 241 -1.80 -14.10 -3.77
CA THR A 241 -1.76 -13.10 -4.85
C THR A 241 -0.33 -12.74 -5.24
N GLN A 242 -0.17 -12.16 -6.43
CA GLN A 242 1.03 -11.47 -6.88
C GLN A 242 0.67 -10.04 -7.29
N THR A 243 -0.10 -9.35 -6.47
CA THR A 243 -0.65 -8.03 -6.74
C THR A 243 0.40 -7.01 -7.17
N ALA A 244 0.04 -6.20 -8.17
CA ALA A 244 0.85 -5.07 -8.61
C ALA A 244 -0.01 -3.82 -8.83
N VAL A 245 0.59 -2.64 -8.66
CA VAL A 245 -0.02 -1.33 -8.85
C VAL A 245 0.94 -0.44 -9.64
N ALA A 246 0.45 0.57 -10.35
CA ALA A 246 1.34 1.54 -10.98
C ALA A 246 1.98 2.46 -9.93
N GLU A 247 1.16 2.94 -8.99
CA GLU A 247 1.57 3.75 -7.84
C GLU A 247 0.55 3.52 -6.70
N LEU A 248 1.02 3.51 -5.45
CA LEU A 248 0.19 3.48 -4.24
C LEU A 248 -0.45 4.86 -4.01
N GLY A 249 -1.67 4.84 -3.51
CA GLY A 249 -2.49 6.04 -3.44
C GLY A 249 -3.02 6.47 -4.81
N ILE A 250 -3.75 7.57 -4.83
CA ILE A 250 -4.36 8.10 -6.03
C ILE A 250 -3.41 9.15 -6.63
N ALA A 251 -2.61 8.67 -7.57
CA ALA A 251 -1.59 9.39 -8.31
C ALA A 251 -2.19 10.23 -9.44
N CYS A 252 -1.36 11.08 -10.06
CA CYS A 252 -1.78 11.90 -11.20
C CYS A 252 -2.45 11.07 -12.31
N GLU A 253 -1.87 9.92 -12.62
CA GLU A 253 -2.29 9.05 -13.72
C GLU A 253 -3.62 8.31 -13.47
N ALA A 254 -4.15 8.34 -12.25
CA ALA A 254 -5.51 7.85 -11.96
C ALA A 254 -6.59 8.75 -12.59
N CYS A 255 -6.32 10.06 -12.68
CA CYS A 255 -7.22 11.06 -13.25
C CYS A 255 -6.83 11.49 -14.66
N HIS A 256 -5.54 11.45 -14.99
CA HIS A 256 -5.00 11.88 -16.29
C HIS A 256 -4.76 10.73 -17.28
N GLY A 257 -4.78 9.49 -16.80
CA GLY A 257 -4.44 8.31 -17.59
C GLY A 257 -2.93 8.06 -17.68
N PRO A 258 -2.50 6.98 -18.37
CA PRO A 258 -1.09 6.63 -18.52
C PRO A 258 -0.33 7.72 -19.29
N ALA A 259 0.75 8.24 -18.71
CA ALA A 259 1.44 9.43 -19.20
C ALA A 259 2.78 9.16 -19.91
N ALA A 260 3.19 7.90 -20.13
CA ALA A 260 4.47 7.60 -20.79
C ALA A 260 4.63 8.27 -22.17
N GLN A 261 3.58 8.29 -22.99
CA GLN A 261 3.60 8.99 -24.28
C GLN A 261 3.71 10.51 -24.11
N HIS A 262 2.99 11.06 -23.13
CA HIS A 262 3.01 12.50 -22.84
C HIS A 262 4.40 12.96 -22.39
N VAL A 263 5.01 12.26 -21.45
CA VAL A 263 6.36 12.57 -20.96
C VAL A 263 7.39 12.44 -22.07
N SER A 264 7.41 11.31 -22.80
CA SER A 264 8.36 11.11 -23.91
C SER A 264 8.24 12.17 -25.00
N SER A 265 7.01 12.54 -25.38
CA SER A 265 6.78 13.57 -26.39
C SER A 265 7.22 14.95 -25.91
N ASN A 266 6.89 15.30 -24.66
CA ASN A 266 7.15 16.63 -24.09
C ASN A 266 8.52 16.78 -23.42
N HIS A 267 9.40 15.78 -23.52
CA HIS A 267 10.84 15.96 -23.26
C HIS A 267 11.48 16.96 -24.22
N SER A 268 10.95 17.12 -25.43
CA SER A 268 11.42 18.11 -26.40
C SER A 268 10.93 19.53 -26.05
N PRO A 269 11.82 20.49 -25.77
CA PRO A 269 11.42 21.87 -25.53
C PRO A 269 10.71 22.52 -26.73
N MET A 270 11.09 22.13 -27.96
CA MET A 270 10.47 22.65 -29.19
C MET A 270 9.00 22.27 -29.26
N ARG A 271 8.66 21.01 -29.00
CA ARG A 271 7.28 20.55 -28.97
C ARG A 271 6.46 21.31 -27.93
N ARG A 272 7.01 21.53 -26.73
CA ARG A 272 6.33 22.29 -25.67
C ARG A 272 6.05 23.73 -26.11
N TYR A 273 7.00 24.36 -26.77
CA TYR A 273 6.83 25.71 -27.31
C TYR A 273 5.76 25.77 -28.41
N GLU A 274 5.78 24.83 -29.35
CA GLU A 274 4.76 24.70 -30.39
C GLU A 274 3.37 24.49 -29.79
N GLN A 275 3.23 23.59 -28.80
CA GLN A 275 1.95 23.35 -28.14
C GLN A 275 1.42 24.58 -27.40
N HIS A 276 2.30 25.35 -26.73
CA HIS A 276 1.90 26.60 -26.09
C HIS A 276 1.38 27.64 -27.09
N GLY A 277 1.97 27.72 -28.29
CA GLY A 277 1.54 28.65 -29.33
C GLY A 277 0.27 28.25 -30.09
N LEU A 278 -0.12 26.98 -30.02
CA LEU A 278 -1.25 26.43 -30.79
C LEU A 278 -2.60 26.49 -30.06
N GLU A 279 -2.63 26.84 -28.76
CA GLU A 279 -3.83 26.83 -27.88
C GLU A 279 -4.66 25.53 -27.95
N LYS A 280 -4.06 24.43 -28.43
CA LYS A 280 -4.73 23.14 -28.59
C LYS A 280 -4.43 22.24 -27.38
N PRO A 281 -5.41 21.46 -26.90
CA PRO A 281 -5.16 20.43 -25.89
C PRO A 281 -4.08 19.45 -26.35
N ASP A 282 -3.16 19.05 -25.47
CA ASP A 282 -2.19 18.00 -25.77
C ASP A 282 -2.94 16.65 -25.89
N PRO A 283 -2.95 16.00 -27.08
CA PRO A 283 -3.73 14.79 -27.29
C PRO A 283 -3.15 13.56 -26.57
N THR A 284 -1.95 13.67 -25.99
CA THR A 284 -1.26 12.54 -25.35
C THR A 284 -1.62 12.35 -23.87
N ILE A 285 -2.39 13.28 -23.28
CA ILE A 285 -2.81 13.19 -21.89
C ILE A 285 -4.22 13.76 -21.73
N VAL A 286 -4.99 13.21 -20.79
CA VAL A 286 -6.34 13.72 -20.51
C VAL A 286 -6.23 14.86 -19.51
N ASN A 287 -6.90 15.97 -19.78
CA ASN A 287 -7.21 16.96 -18.76
C ASN A 287 -8.71 16.90 -18.46
N PRO A 288 -9.13 16.47 -17.24
CA PRO A 288 -10.54 16.42 -16.87
C PRO A 288 -11.29 17.74 -17.08
N ALA A 289 -10.62 18.90 -16.94
CA ALA A 289 -11.22 20.22 -17.16
C ALA A 289 -11.63 20.49 -18.62
N HIS A 290 -11.10 19.71 -19.58
CA HIS A 290 -11.43 19.82 -21.00
C HIS A 290 -12.46 18.77 -21.46
N LEU A 291 -12.92 17.90 -20.56
CA LEU A 291 -13.94 16.91 -20.85
C LEU A 291 -15.34 17.52 -20.71
N ASP A 292 -16.32 16.95 -21.43
CA ASP A 292 -17.72 17.22 -21.13
C ASP A 292 -18.08 16.75 -19.71
N HIS A 293 -19.18 17.27 -19.17
CA HIS A 293 -19.59 17.03 -17.79
C HIS A 293 -19.82 15.55 -17.46
N GLU A 294 -20.30 14.73 -18.42
CA GLU A 294 -20.48 13.29 -18.19
C GLU A 294 -19.13 12.59 -18.03
N ARG A 295 -18.22 12.81 -18.98
CA ARG A 295 -16.88 12.18 -18.96
C ARG A 295 -16.04 12.68 -17.80
N SER A 296 -16.12 13.97 -17.47
CA SER A 296 -15.45 14.53 -16.29
C SER A 296 -15.96 13.87 -15.00
N SER A 297 -17.28 13.71 -14.85
CA SER A 297 -17.87 13.05 -13.68
C SER A 297 -17.46 11.58 -13.59
N MET A 298 -17.29 10.89 -14.72
CA MET A 298 -16.81 9.51 -14.75
C MET A 298 -15.37 9.34 -14.23
N VAL A 299 -14.52 10.37 -14.35
CA VAL A 299 -13.14 10.32 -13.81
C VAL A 299 -13.18 10.17 -12.28
N CYS A 300 -14.05 10.94 -11.61
CA CYS A 300 -14.25 10.84 -10.16
C CYS A 300 -15.06 9.59 -9.80
N GLY A 301 -16.08 9.31 -10.62
CA GLY A 301 -17.02 8.22 -10.45
C GLY A 301 -16.36 6.86 -10.43
N GLN A 302 -15.19 6.68 -11.05
CA GLN A 302 -14.47 5.40 -11.03
C GLN A 302 -14.15 4.90 -9.61
N CYS A 303 -14.03 5.80 -8.63
CA CYS A 303 -13.81 5.47 -7.22
C CYS A 303 -15.02 5.86 -6.35
N HIS A 304 -15.58 7.06 -6.54
CA HIS A 304 -16.69 7.59 -5.76
C HIS A 304 -18.06 7.07 -6.25
N GLY A 305 -18.24 5.76 -6.14
CA GLY A 305 -19.48 5.10 -6.51
C GLY A 305 -19.48 3.62 -6.16
N ILE A 306 -20.66 3.04 -6.06
CA ILE A 306 -20.81 1.59 -6.00
C ILE A 306 -20.77 1.04 -7.41
N HIS A 307 -19.94 0.04 -7.64
CA HIS A 307 -19.74 -0.51 -8.96
C HIS A 307 -20.01 -2.01 -8.96
N TRP A 308 -20.57 -2.47 -10.05
CA TRP A 308 -20.53 -3.88 -10.41
C TRP A 308 -19.30 -4.12 -11.28
N ILE A 309 -18.39 -4.92 -10.74
CA ILE A 309 -17.26 -5.47 -11.48
C ILE A 309 -17.74 -6.82 -11.95
N SER A 310 -18.10 -6.92 -13.23
CA SER A 310 -18.40 -8.21 -13.84
C SER A 310 -17.19 -9.11 -13.63
N ASP A 311 -17.41 -10.34 -13.13
CA ASP A 311 -16.37 -11.34 -12.88
C ASP A 311 -15.60 -11.61 -14.18
N SER A 312 -14.56 -10.83 -14.37
CA SER A 312 -13.76 -10.82 -15.57
C SER A 312 -12.36 -11.10 -15.10
N ARG A 313 -11.88 -12.29 -15.43
CA ARG A 313 -10.47 -12.66 -15.39
C ARG A 313 -9.58 -11.50 -15.89
N ASP A 314 -10.06 -10.74 -16.88
CA ASP A 314 -9.41 -9.53 -17.36
C ASP A 314 -9.12 -8.49 -16.27
N TYR A 315 -10.09 -8.15 -15.42
CA TYR A 315 -9.88 -7.22 -14.31
C TYR A 315 -8.73 -7.68 -13.39
N TYR A 316 -8.73 -8.97 -13.01
CA TYR A 316 -7.73 -9.47 -12.07
C TYR A 316 -6.30 -9.38 -12.60
N PHE A 317 -6.09 -9.60 -13.90
CA PHE A 317 -4.75 -9.64 -14.50
C PHE A 317 -4.33 -8.33 -15.18
N ASN A 318 -5.28 -7.49 -15.59
CA ASN A 318 -5.01 -6.25 -16.35
C ASN A 318 -5.49 -4.98 -15.62
N GLY A 319 -6.20 -5.12 -14.51
CA GLY A 319 -6.83 -4.02 -13.80
C GLY A 319 -8.05 -3.49 -14.55
N PHE A 320 -8.61 -2.36 -14.09
CA PHE A 320 -9.69 -1.73 -14.82
C PHE A 320 -9.22 -1.27 -16.20
N ARG A 321 -10.07 -1.50 -17.20
CA ARG A 321 -9.90 -0.99 -18.57
C ARG A 321 -10.39 0.44 -18.75
N TYR A 322 -11.10 0.99 -17.76
CA TYR A 322 -11.46 2.41 -17.77
C TYR A 322 -10.18 3.25 -17.87
N ARG A 323 -10.21 4.25 -18.74
CA ARG A 323 -9.19 5.29 -18.85
C ARG A 323 -9.91 6.63 -18.78
N PRO A 324 -9.36 7.64 -18.10
CA PRO A 324 -9.92 8.98 -18.09
C PRO A 324 -10.28 9.47 -19.50
N GLY A 325 -11.35 10.23 -19.64
CA GLY A 325 -11.91 10.63 -20.95
C GLY A 325 -12.68 9.52 -21.69
N GLY A 326 -12.55 8.27 -21.26
CA GLY A 326 -13.36 7.15 -21.75
C GLY A 326 -14.72 7.04 -21.06
N ARG A 327 -15.44 5.96 -21.38
CA ARG A 327 -16.74 5.62 -20.79
C ARG A 327 -16.58 4.61 -19.66
N LEU A 328 -16.91 5.00 -18.42
CA LEU A 328 -16.79 4.17 -17.22
C LEU A 328 -17.72 2.96 -17.26
N ASP A 329 -18.96 3.16 -17.69
CA ASP A 329 -20.05 2.18 -17.74
C ASP A 329 -19.79 0.96 -18.65
N ARG A 330 -18.78 1.03 -19.51
CA ARG A 330 -18.34 -0.10 -20.34
C ARG A 330 -17.59 -1.17 -19.56
N ASN A 331 -16.78 -0.75 -18.59
CA ASN A 331 -15.79 -1.63 -17.93
C ASN A 331 -16.02 -1.75 -16.41
N LYS A 332 -16.68 -0.76 -15.81
CA LYS A 332 -16.98 -0.72 -14.38
C LYS A 332 -18.36 -0.08 -14.22
N LYS A 333 -19.41 -0.90 -14.12
CA LYS A 333 -20.81 -0.45 -14.21
C LYS A 333 -21.23 0.25 -12.91
N PRO A 334 -21.49 1.57 -12.90
CA PRO A 334 -21.97 2.25 -11.71
C PRO A 334 -23.38 1.74 -11.36
N ILE A 335 -23.60 1.43 -10.09
CA ILE A 335 -24.87 0.91 -9.59
C ILE A 335 -25.68 2.03 -8.96
N ARG A 336 -26.94 2.11 -9.42
CA ARG A 336 -27.96 2.99 -8.90
C ARG A 336 -29.14 2.12 -8.50
N ALA A 337 -29.32 1.90 -7.20
CA ALA A 337 -30.31 0.94 -6.70
C ALA A 337 -31.72 1.20 -7.25
N THR A 338 -32.14 2.46 -7.32
CA THR A 338 -33.45 2.88 -7.86
C THR A 338 -33.59 2.74 -9.39
N ARG A 339 -32.47 2.57 -10.10
CA ARG A 339 -32.41 2.49 -11.57
C ARG A 339 -31.80 1.18 -12.08
N LEU A 340 -31.79 0.13 -11.26
CA LEU A 340 -31.17 -1.15 -11.63
C LEU A 340 -31.78 -1.80 -12.88
N LYS A 341 -33.04 -1.50 -13.18
CA LYS A 341 -33.73 -1.98 -14.41
C LYS A 341 -33.07 -1.48 -15.71
N GLU A 342 -32.28 -0.41 -15.65
CA GLU A 342 -31.50 0.11 -16.79
C GLU A 342 -30.25 -0.73 -17.09
N LEU A 343 -29.88 -1.67 -16.20
CA LEU A 343 -28.72 -2.57 -16.32
C LEU A 343 -29.17 -4.03 -16.24
N PRO A 344 -29.86 -4.56 -17.27
CA PRO A 344 -30.43 -5.91 -17.24
C PRO A 344 -29.41 -7.01 -16.95
N GLU A 345 -28.19 -6.87 -17.46
CA GLU A 345 -27.07 -7.79 -17.23
C GLU A 345 -26.60 -7.82 -15.77
N VAL A 346 -26.69 -6.68 -15.06
CA VAL A 346 -26.33 -6.60 -13.64
C VAL A 346 -27.51 -7.00 -12.75
N LEU A 347 -28.73 -6.68 -13.16
CA LEU A 347 -29.95 -6.98 -12.42
C LEU A 347 -30.05 -8.47 -12.08
N GLN A 348 -29.73 -9.36 -13.02
CA GLN A 348 -29.76 -10.80 -12.78
C GLN A 348 -28.72 -11.24 -11.76
N ALA A 349 -27.49 -10.73 -11.87
CA ALA A 349 -26.40 -11.08 -10.97
C ALA A 349 -26.63 -10.53 -9.55
N VAL A 350 -27.16 -9.31 -9.43
CA VAL A 350 -27.57 -8.73 -8.14
C VAL A 350 -28.70 -9.52 -7.50
N LYS A 351 -29.67 -10.03 -8.27
CA LYS A 351 -30.73 -10.91 -7.72
C LYS A 351 -30.19 -12.20 -7.12
N GLN A 352 -29.06 -12.72 -7.64
CA GLN A 352 -28.38 -13.90 -7.09
C GLN A 352 -27.57 -13.56 -5.82
N GLN A 353 -27.34 -12.27 -5.54
CA GLN A 353 -26.65 -11.78 -4.36
C GLN A 353 -27.60 -10.90 -3.53
N PRO A 354 -28.54 -11.50 -2.77
CA PRO A 354 -29.64 -10.77 -2.14
C PRO A 354 -29.18 -9.65 -1.19
N ARG A 355 -27.98 -9.79 -0.61
CA ARG A 355 -27.36 -8.78 0.25
C ARG A 355 -26.63 -7.67 -0.49
N PHE A 356 -26.35 -7.79 -1.79
CA PHE A 356 -25.52 -6.82 -2.52
C PHE A 356 -26.03 -5.38 -2.38
N LEU A 357 -27.34 -5.19 -2.58
CA LEU A 357 -27.98 -3.88 -2.43
C LEU A 357 -28.17 -3.49 -0.97
N ALA A 358 -28.65 -4.40 -0.13
CA ALA A 358 -28.93 -4.12 1.28
C ALA A 358 -27.67 -3.69 2.05
N ASP A 359 -26.52 -4.26 1.73
CA ASP A 359 -25.25 -3.92 2.39
C ASP A 359 -24.69 -2.56 1.91
N ARG A 360 -25.15 -2.05 0.75
CA ARG A 360 -24.53 -0.88 0.07
C ARG A 360 -25.45 0.32 -0.08
N PHE A 361 -26.76 0.14 0.04
CA PHE A 361 -27.76 1.17 -0.18
C PHE A 361 -28.84 1.15 0.90
N TRP A 362 -29.30 2.33 1.28
CA TRP A 362 -30.55 2.52 2.01
C TRP A 362 -31.74 2.17 1.10
N PRO A 363 -32.93 1.88 1.67
CA PRO A 363 -34.12 1.55 0.87
C PRO A 363 -34.54 2.65 -0.13
N ASP A 364 -34.19 3.90 0.12
CA ASP A 364 -34.41 5.04 -0.79
C ASP A 364 -33.40 5.13 -1.95
N GLY A 365 -32.39 4.25 -1.95
CA GLY A 365 -31.33 4.19 -2.95
C GLY A 365 -30.12 5.07 -2.67
N MET A 366 -30.05 5.76 -1.53
CA MET A 366 -28.84 6.44 -1.09
C MET A 366 -27.75 5.43 -0.71
N VAL A 367 -26.50 5.74 -1.01
CA VAL A 367 -25.37 4.86 -0.68
C VAL A 367 -25.15 4.83 0.83
N ARG A 368 -25.05 3.62 1.40
CA ARG A 368 -24.69 3.36 2.82
C ARG A 368 -23.19 3.40 3.06
N VAL A 369 -22.44 2.91 2.07
CA VAL A 369 -21.00 2.71 2.15
C VAL A 369 -20.34 3.81 1.33
N SER A 370 -20.02 4.93 1.97
CA SER A 370 -18.95 5.80 1.50
C SER A 370 -17.80 5.62 2.48
N GLY A 371 -16.69 5.07 1.98
CA GLY A 371 -15.42 5.05 2.71
C GLY A 371 -14.87 6.45 2.94
#